data_AF-A0A8T2EIG8-F1
#
_entry.id   AF-A0A8T2EIG8-F1
#
_cell.length_a   1.000
_cell.length_b   1.000
_cell.length_c   1.000
_cell.angle_alpha   90.00
_cell.angle_beta   90.00
_cell.angle_gamma   90.00
#
_symmetry.space_group_name_H-M   'P 1'
#
loop_
_entity.id
_entity.type
_entity.pdbx_description
1 polymer ?
#
loop_
_entity_poly.entity_id
_entity_poly.type
_entity_poly.pdbx_seq_one_letter_code
_entity_poly.pdbx_strand_id
1 'polypeptide(L)'
;MAFLCSSLPSSSSIAIFGDPNTDGSSRSYLSIPSLKLRFRPVAASSHICAPAIDKSTFVISESVSEDELWAAACLRVRTFNELNPSAYNIQDHRRYLAEREFEALKERTSGKREGFTRVACINATLPLSQLSSSFEDLCSACKFSDGIEDRVVVGSLDLNQCRWLPDEIAGTKPEGIGVDFARAYLSNVCVAKELHRNGVGYKLIDKSKRVAGEWGITDMYVHVTVDNEAAKSLYMKSGFEQETAEPAWQARYLNRPQRLLLWLALPTSPIMSM
;
A
#
# COMPACT_ATOMS: atom_id res chain seq x y z
N MET A 1 -4.50 -1.03 6.55
CA MET A 1 -3.52 -1.49 5.54
C MET A 1 -4.24 -2.31 4.49
N ALA A 2 -4.08 -1.95 3.21
CA ALA A 2 -4.64 -2.72 2.10
C ALA A 2 -3.81 -3.98 1.90
N PHE A 3 -4.23 -5.08 2.55
CA PHE A 3 -3.78 -6.41 2.18
C PHE A 3 -4.41 -6.74 0.84
N LEU A 4 -3.63 -6.72 -0.23
CA LEU A 4 -3.78 -7.74 -1.28
C LEU A 4 -2.99 -8.94 -0.80
N CYS A 5 -3.53 -9.60 0.22
CA CYS A 5 -3.09 -10.93 0.58
C CYS A 5 -3.62 -11.85 -0.51
N SER A 6 -2.72 -12.42 -1.29
CA SER A 6 -2.97 -13.68 -1.96
C SER A 6 -3.43 -14.72 -0.93
N SER A 7 -4.73 -15.03 -0.89
CA SER A 7 -5.27 -16.32 -0.43
C SER A 7 -4.59 -17.43 -1.29
N LEU A 8 -4.09 -18.60 -0.85
CA LEU A 8 -4.37 -19.59 0.23
C LEU A 8 -3.27 -20.70 0.18
N PRO A 9 -3.26 -21.79 0.99
CA PRO A 9 -4.07 -22.14 2.17
C PRO A 9 -3.24 -22.44 3.44
N SER A 10 -3.96 -22.53 4.55
CA SER A 10 -3.54 -23.04 5.86
C SER A 10 -3.07 -24.50 5.83
N SER A 11 -1.94 -24.77 6.47
CA SER A 11 -1.53 -25.99 7.19
C SER A 11 -0.21 -25.60 7.87
N SER A 12 0.04 -25.72 9.17
CA SER A 12 -0.27 -26.82 10.07
C SER A 12 -0.23 -26.33 11.51
N SER A 13 -1.16 -26.84 12.31
CA SER A 13 -1.13 -26.87 13.77
C SER A 13 0.21 -27.36 14.29
N ILE A 14 0.79 -26.68 15.29
CA ILE A 14 1.45 -27.33 16.43
C ILE A 14 1.02 -26.53 17.68
N ALA A 15 0.14 -27.15 18.45
CA ALA A 15 -0.09 -26.82 19.84
C ALA A 15 1.07 -27.41 20.65
N ILE A 16 1.65 -26.63 21.55
CA ILE A 16 2.38 -27.19 22.69
C ILE A 16 1.59 -26.80 23.93
N PHE A 17 0.89 -27.80 24.46
CA PHE A 17 0.26 -27.81 25.77
C PHE A 17 1.34 -27.71 26.87
N GLY A 18 0.99 -27.01 27.94
CA GLY A 18 1.75 -26.99 29.18
C GLY A 18 0.93 -26.39 30.31
N ASP A 19 -0.08 -27.13 30.79
CA ASP A 19 -0.62 -26.98 32.15
C ASP A 19 0.35 -27.65 33.14
N PRO A 20 0.43 -27.16 34.41
CA PRO A 20 -0.43 -27.76 35.43
C PRO A 20 -1.01 -26.78 36.47
N ASN A 21 -2.24 -27.11 36.92
CA ASN A 21 -2.80 -27.09 38.28
C ASN A 21 -2.20 -26.09 39.30
N THR A 22 -2.96 -25.37 40.14
CA THR A 22 -4.00 -25.86 41.03
C THR A 22 -4.63 -24.68 41.79
N ASP A 23 -5.88 -24.90 42.19
CA ASP A 23 -6.52 -24.48 43.44
C ASP A 23 -7.26 -23.15 43.58
N GLY A 24 -8.45 -23.29 44.17
CA GLY A 24 -9.48 -22.27 44.24
C GLY A 24 -9.39 -21.36 45.46
N SER A 25 -10.16 -20.27 45.41
CA SER A 25 -10.97 -19.80 46.53
C SER A 25 -11.72 -18.54 46.10
N SER A 26 -13.04 -18.60 46.25
CA SER A 26 -13.97 -17.50 46.11
C SER A 26 -13.63 -16.36 47.07
N ARG A 27 -13.51 -15.13 46.55
CA ARG A 27 -13.60 -13.91 47.37
C ARG A 27 -14.13 -12.74 46.55
N SER A 28 -15.39 -12.43 46.79
CA SER A 28 -16.09 -11.23 46.36
C SER A 28 -15.47 -9.99 47.02
N TYR A 29 -14.91 -9.09 46.21
CA TYR A 29 -14.51 -7.76 46.65
C TYR A 29 -15.21 -6.69 45.81
N LEU A 30 -16.16 -6.01 46.45
CA LEU A 30 -16.73 -4.74 46.02
C LEU A 30 -15.60 -3.73 45.82
N SER A 31 -15.45 -3.20 44.62
CA SER A 31 -14.41 -2.23 44.27
C SER A 31 -15.04 -0.89 43.87
N ILE A 32 -14.70 0.13 44.65
CA ILE A 32 -15.09 1.54 44.53
C ILE A 32 -14.49 2.15 43.24
N PRO A 33 -15.25 2.95 42.46
CA PRO A 33 -14.71 3.54 41.23
C PRO A 33 -13.71 4.65 41.56
N SER A 34 -12.44 4.42 41.21
CA SER A 34 -11.38 5.43 41.29
C SER A 34 -11.50 6.40 40.11
N LEU A 35 -11.87 7.65 40.38
CA LEU A 35 -11.74 8.75 39.42
C LEU A 35 -10.27 8.95 39.04
N LYS A 36 -9.86 8.44 37.87
CA LYS A 36 -8.60 8.85 37.24
C LYS A 36 -8.84 10.09 36.40
N LEU A 37 -8.48 11.24 36.97
CA LEU A 37 -8.35 12.52 36.27
C LEU A 37 -7.44 12.32 35.05
N ARG A 38 -7.99 12.38 33.84
CA ARG A 38 -7.22 12.32 32.60
C ARG A 38 -6.47 13.63 32.41
N PHE A 39 -5.22 13.70 32.84
CA PHE A 39 -4.30 14.73 32.37
C PHE A 39 -4.05 14.49 30.88
N ARG A 40 -4.49 15.44 30.04
CA ARG A 40 -4.15 15.47 28.61
C ARG A 40 -2.65 15.82 28.52
N PRO A 41 -1.81 15.01 27.86
CA PRO A 41 -0.48 15.48 27.52
C PRO A 41 -0.63 16.56 26.43
N VAL A 42 -0.14 17.75 26.73
CA VAL A 42 0.09 18.81 25.73
C VAL A 42 1.20 18.29 24.82
N ALA A 43 0.83 17.88 23.61
CA ALA A 43 1.80 17.52 22.60
C ALA A 43 2.59 18.78 22.19
N ALA A 44 3.88 18.80 22.52
CA ALA A 44 4.81 19.75 21.94
C ALA A 44 4.85 19.49 20.43
N SER A 45 4.36 20.47 19.65
CA SER A 45 4.47 20.48 18.19
C SER A 45 5.95 20.64 17.82
N SER A 46 6.65 19.52 17.62
CA SER A 46 7.91 19.55 16.88
C SER A 46 7.57 19.83 15.43
N HIS A 47 7.66 21.10 15.05
CA HIS A 47 7.69 21.51 13.65
C HIS A 47 8.96 20.94 13.02
N ILE A 48 8.94 19.66 12.65
CA ILE A 48 9.89 19.11 11.71
C ILE A 48 9.61 19.84 10.40
N CYS A 49 10.48 20.80 10.09
CA CYS A 49 10.45 21.50 8.81
C CYS A 49 10.47 20.42 7.73
N ALA A 50 9.41 20.34 6.91
CA ALA A 50 9.41 19.40 5.80
C ALA A 50 10.63 19.74 4.93
N PRO A 51 11.52 18.77 4.64
CA PRO A 51 12.71 19.05 3.87
C PRO A 51 12.29 19.70 2.55
N ALA A 52 12.93 20.82 2.23
CA ALA A 52 12.65 21.59 1.02
C ALA A 52 13.18 20.81 -0.20
N ILE A 53 12.40 19.83 -0.65
CA ILE A 53 12.71 19.03 -1.83
C ILE A 53 12.14 19.73 -3.04
N ASP A 54 12.98 19.89 -4.06
CA ASP A 54 12.52 20.37 -5.35
C ASP A 54 11.59 19.32 -6.00
N LYS A 55 10.29 19.62 -6.02
CA LYS A 55 9.25 18.73 -6.55
C LYS A 55 9.35 18.51 -8.06
N SER A 56 10.16 19.29 -8.77
CA SER A 56 10.42 19.08 -10.20
C SER A 56 11.31 17.87 -10.46
N THR A 57 12.11 17.46 -9.47
CA THR A 57 13.09 16.36 -9.58
C THR A 57 12.47 14.96 -9.45
N PHE A 58 11.20 14.87 -9.04
CA PHE A 58 10.47 13.60 -9.02
C PHE A 58 10.27 13.08 -10.44
N VAL A 59 10.76 11.88 -10.70
CA VAL A 59 10.43 11.11 -11.91
C VAL A 59 9.38 10.08 -11.53
N ILE A 60 8.31 10.02 -12.32
CA ILE A 60 7.22 9.05 -12.15
C ILE A 60 7.11 8.22 -13.42
N SER A 61 7.46 6.94 -13.33
CA SER A 61 7.58 6.05 -14.48
C SER A 61 7.08 4.66 -14.13
N GLU A 62 6.71 3.92 -15.18
CA GLU A 62 6.53 2.48 -15.07
C GLU A 62 7.92 1.84 -14.97
N SER A 63 8.10 0.94 -13.99
CA SER A 63 9.36 0.30 -13.67
C SER A 63 9.42 -1.09 -14.28
N VAL A 64 10.49 -1.34 -15.04
CA VAL A 64 10.80 -2.65 -15.64
C VAL A 64 12.17 -3.19 -15.22
N SER A 65 13.02 -2.36 -14.61
CA SER A 65 14.34 -2.76 -14.12
C SER A 65 14.21 -3.59 -12.85
N GLU A 66 14.93 -4.70 -12.76
CA GLU A 66 14.94 -5.54 -11.55
C GLU A 66 15.46 -4.78 -10.33
N ASP A 67 16.49 -3.94 -10.49
CA ASP A 67 17.05 -3.15 -9.38
C ASP A 67 16.03 -2.12 -8.85
N GLU A 68 15.25 -1.52 -9.75
CA GLU A 68 14.20 -0.57 -9.37
C GLU A 68 13.00 -1.29 -8.71
N LEU A 69 12.62 -2.47 -9.21
CA LEU A 69 11.59 -3.32 -8.60
C LEU A 69 12.02 -3.82 -7.21
N TRP A 70 13.29 -4.14 -7.02
CA TRP A 70 13.86 -4.49 -5.71
C TRP A 70 13.76 -3.31 -4.73
N ALA A 71 14.18 -2.12 -5.16
CA ALA A 71 14.05 -0.91 -4.35
C ALA A 71 12.59 -0.60 -3.98
N ALA A 72 11.65 -0.83 -4.90
CA ALA A 72 10.21 -0.70 -4.63
C ALA A 72 9.71 -1.74 -3.62
N ALA A 73 10.15 -2.99 -3.70
CA ALA A 73 9.82 -4.03 -2.73
C ALA A 73 10.33 -3.66 -1.32
N CYS A 74 11.58 -3.19 -1.21
CA CYS A 74 12.12 -2.66 0.04
C CYS A 74 11.28 -1.49 0.60
N LEU A 75 10.85 -0.54 -0.25
CA LEU A 75 9.99 0.57 0.18
C LEU A 75 8.64 0.08 0.71
N ARG A 76 8.02 -0.90 0.05
CA ARG A 76 6.74 -1.49 0.47
C ARG A 76 6.87 -2.18 1.82
N VAL A 77 7.92 -3.00 2.00
CA VAL A 77 8.18 -3.65 3.30
C VAL A 77 8.35 -2.61 4.40
N ARG A 78 9.14 -1.55 4.13
CA ARG A 78 9.38 -0.46 5.08
C ARG A 78 8.11 0.32 5.43
N THR A 79 7.16 0.43 4.50
CA THR A 79 5.93 1.21 4.69
C THR A 79 4.79 0.40 5.30
N PHE A 80 4.64 -0.86 4.93
CA PHE A 80 3.51 -1.70 5.32
C PHE A 80 3.77 -2.58 6.55
N ASN A 81 4.99 -2.65 7.05
CA ASN A 81 5.30 -3.46 8.21
C ASN A 81 5.77 -2.58 9.37
N GLU A 82 4.99 -2.57 10.45
CA GLU A 82 5.39 -1.99 11.73
C GLU A 82 6.29 -2.99 12.45
N LEU A 83 7.56 -3.02 12.03
CA LEU A 83 8.57 -3.90 12.61
C LEU A 83 9.17 -3.26 13.86
N ASN A 84 9.23 -4.02 14.96
CA ASN A 84 9.85 -3.55 16.19
C ASN A 84 11.37 -3.35 15.98
N PRO A 85 11.89 -2.12 16.06
CA PRO A 85 13.31 -1.86 15.83
C PRO A 85 14.24 -2.55 16.82
N SER A 86 13.75 -2.94 18.01
CA SER A 86 14.53 -3.64 19.03
C SER A 86 14.51 -5.16 18.92
N ALA A 87 13.80 -5.73 17.92
CA ALA A 87 13.79 -7.16 17.69
C ALA A 87 15.16 -7.66 17.17
N TYR A 88 15.57 -8.83 17.65
CA TYR A 88 16.76 -9.50 17.14
C TYR A 88 16.58 -9.87 15.65
N ASN A 89 17.64 -9.74 14.85
CA ASN A 89 17.65 -10.02 13.40
C ASN A 89 16.62 -9.24 12.56
N ILE A 90 16.30 -8.01 12.97
CA ILE A 90 15.32 -7.18 12.25
C ILE A 90 15.71 -6.91 10.78
N GLN A 91 17.02 -6.81 10.49
CA GLN A 91 17.50 -6.60 9.13
C GLN A 91 17.31 -7.83 8.24
N ASP A 92 17.60 -9.03 8.76
CA ASP A 92 17.35 -10.28 8.02
C ASP A 92 15.85 -10.48 7.78
N HIS A 93 15.02 -10.14 8.76
CA HIS A 93 13.57 -10.21 8.61
C HIS A 93 13.05 -9.23 7.55
N ARG A 94 13.53 -7.98 7.54
CA ARG A 94 13.22 -6.99 6.49
C ARG A 94 13.62 -7.50 5.11
N ARG A 95 14.84 -8.04 4.99
CA ARG A 95 15.35 -8.59 3.74
C ARG A 95 14.49 -9.75 3.26
N TYR A 96 14.16 -10.71 4.12
CA TYR A 96 13.29 -11.84 3.79
C TYR A 96 11.92 -11.38 3.27
N LEU A 97 11.30 -10.39 3.93
CA LEU A 97 10.03 -9.83 3.45
C LEU A 97 10.19 -9.14 2.10
N ALA A 98 11.31 -8.44 1.88
CA ALA A 98 11.58 -7.74 0.63
C ALA A 98 11.82 -8.71 -0.53
N GLU A 99 12.54 -9.82 -0.30
CA GLU A 99 12.72 -10.90 -1.26
C GLU A 99 11.37 -11.49 -1.71
N ARG A 100 10.47 -11.72 -0.75
CA ARG A 100 9.13 -12.22 -1.07
C ARG A 100 8.28 -11.23 -1.86
N GLU A 101 8.28 -9.96 -1.48
CA GLU A 101 7.55 -8.93 -2.23
C GLU A 101 8.13 -8.74 -3.63
N PHE A 102 9.47 -8.78 -3.75
CA PHE A 102 10.16 -8.63 -5.03
C PHE A 102 9.82 -9.75 -6.01
N GLU A 103 9.89 -11.02 -5.57
CA GLU A 103 9.51 -12.14 -6.43
C GLU A 103 8.03 -12.06 -6.84
N ALA A 104 7.14 -11.77 -5.88
CA ALA A 104 5.73 -11.58 -6.18
C ALA A 104 5.46 -10.40 -7.15
N LEU A 105 6.27 -9.34 -7.07
CA LEU A 105 6.19 -8.19 -7.96
C LEU A 105 6.67 -8.54 -9.38
N LYS A 106 7.80 -9.26 -9.50
CA LYS A 106 8.31 -9.77 -10.79
C LYS A 106 7.33 -10.71 -11.48
N GLU A 107 6.71 -11.62 -10.74
CA GLU A 107 5.71 -12.54 -11.30
C GLU A 107 4.50 -11.78 -11.87
N ARG A 108 4.07 -10.72 -11.18
CA ARG A 108 2.97 -9.85 -11.62
C ARG A 108 3.33 -9.06 -12.88
N THR A 109 4.47 -8.37 -12.87
CA THR A 109 4.88 -7.50 -14.00
C THR A 109 5.30 -8.28 -15.23
N SER A 110 5.77 -9.52 -15.08
CA SER A 110 6.09 -10.40 -16.21
C SER A 110 4.86 -11.03 -16.89
N GLY A 111 3.65 -10.80 -16.36
CA GLY A 111 2.40 -11.36 -16.90
C GLY A 111 2.25 -12.87 -16.68
N LYS A 112 3.10 -13.48 -15.84
CA LYS A 112 3.08 -14.92 -15.57
C LYS A 112 2.06 -15.31 -14.50
N ARG A 113 1.57 -14.34 -13.73
CA ARG A 113 0.64 -14.58 -12.63
C ARG A 113 -0.79 -14.74 -13.12
N GLU A 114 -1.40 -15.88 -12.79
CA GLU A 114 -2.82 -16.12 -13.06
C GLU A 114 -3.71 -15.06 -12.40
N GLY A 115 -4.82 -14.72 -13.06
CA GLY A 115 -5.78 -13.70 -12.61
C GLY A 115 -5.48 -12.27 -13.09
N PHE A 116 -4.26 -11.98 -13.55
CA PHE A 116 -3.87 -10.68 -14.09
C PHE A 116 -3.70 -10.72 -15.61
N THR A 117 -4.30 -9.77 -16.33
CA THR A 117 -4.03 -9.56 -17.76
C THR A 117 -2.79 -8.69 -17.94
N ARG A 118 -2.66 -7.63 -17.14
CA ARG A 118 -1.54 -6.70 -17.18
C ARG A 118 -1.31 -6.08 -15.81
N VAL A 119 -0.04 -5.88 -15.44
CA VAL A 119 0.34 -5.15 -14.22
C VAL A 119 1.47 -4.18 -14.54
N ALA A 120 1.31 -2.93 -14.13
CA ALA A 120 2.34 -1.90 -14.17
C ALA A 120 2.74 -1.56 -12.74
N CYS A 121 4.02 -1.75 -12.41
CA CYS A 121 4.61 -1.16 -11.23
C CYS A 121 5.00 0.28 -11.56
N ILE A 122 4.34 1.26 -10.95
CA ILE A 122 4.63 2.68 -11.15
C ILE A 122 5.36 3.19 -9.93
N ASN A 123 6.58 3.70 -10.14
CA ASN A 123 7.42 4.20 -9.07
C ASN A 123 7.59 5.71 -9.20
N ALA A 124 7.76 6.34 -8.04
CA ALA A 124 8.26 7.70 -7.91
C ALA A 124 9.70 7.64 -7.40
N THR A 125 10.61 8.31 -8.11
CA THR A 125 12.03 8.29 -7.78
C THR A 125 12.62 9.68 -7.68
N LEU A 126 13.68 9.82 -6.87
CA LEU A 126 14.48 11.03 -6.74
C LEU A 126 15.97 10.70 -6.95
N PRO A 127 16.77 11.62 -7.51
CA PRO A 127 18.22 11.51 -7.47
C PRO A 127 18.71 11.42 -6.02
N LEU A 128 19.68 10.54 -5.75
CA LEU A 128 20.27 10.40 -4.41
C LEU A 128 20.90 11.73 -3.93
N SER A 129 21.42 12.53 -4.85
CA SER A 129 22.00 13.86 -4.59
C SER A 129 21.02 14.88 -3.99
N GLN A 130 19.71 14.66 -4.15
CA GLN A 130 18.65 15.51 -3.58
C GLN A 130 18.27 15.12 -2.14
N LEU A 131 18.82 14.02 -1.61
CA LEU A 131 18.47 13.48 -0.30
C LEU A 131 19.61 13.74 0.69
N SER A 132 19.29 14.47 1.76
CA SER A 132 20.21 14.73 2.88
C SER A 132 20.40 13.51 3.78
N SER A 133 21.34 13.60 4.72
CA SER A 133 21.61 12.53 5.72
C SER A 133 20.39 12.11 6.55
N SER A 134 19.38 12.98 6.68
CA SER A 134 18.10 12.64 7.32
C SER A 134 17.31 11.50 6.64
N PHE A 135 17.72 11.09 5.44
CA PHE A 135 17.11 10.02 4.65
C PHE A 135 17.95 8.74 4.62
N GLU A 136 18.98 8.59 5.44
CA GLU A 136 19.95 7.48 5.33
C GLU A 136 19.30 6.08 5.34
N ASP A 137 18.31 5.82 6.21
CA ASP A 137 17.59 4.53 6.24
C ASP A 137 16.76 4.31 4.94
N LEU A 138 16.14 5.36 4.41
CA LEU A 138 15.43 5.31 3.12
C LEU A 138 16.41 5.08 1.96
N CYS A 139 17.48 5.86 1.90
CA CYS A 139 18.48 5.79 0.83
C CYS A 139 19.18 4.43 0.83
N SER A 140 19.57 3.90 1.98
CA SER A 140 20.22 2.58 2.05
C SER A 140 19.30 1.45 1.62
N ALA A 141 18.01 1.51 1.98
CA ALA A 141 17.05 0.44 1.68
C ALA A 141 16.50 0.51 0.24
N CYS A 142 16.32 1.70 -0.32
CA CYS A 142 15.53 1.93 -1.54
C CYS A 142 16.33 2.55 -2.68
N LYS A 143 17.67 2.52 -2.63
CA LYS A 143 18.54 2.97 -3.71
C LYS A 143 18.63 1.96 -4.84
N PHE A 144 18.69 2.46 -6.06
CA PHE A 144 19.06 1.72 -7.26
C PHE A 144 19.86 2.64 -8.20
N SER A 145 20.49 2.07 -9.23
CA SER A 145 21.12 2.84 -10.30
C SER A 145 20.31 2.65 -11.58
N ASP A 146 20.04 3.73 -12.30
CA ASP A 146 19.40 3.67 -13.63
C ASP A 146 20.41 3.64 -14.79
N GLY A 147 21.70 3.48 -14.46
CA GLY A 147 22.83 3.52 -15.41
C GLY A 147 23.39 4.92 -15.67
N ILE A 148 22.70 5.98 -15.24
CA ILE A 148 23.15 7.37 -15.36
C ILE A 148 23.51 7.92 -13.99
N GLU A 149 22.62 7.78 -13.01
CA GLU A 149 22.83 8.23 -11.65
C GLU A 149 22.23 7.27 -10.61
N ASP A 150 22.68 7.42 -9.35
CA ASP A 150 22.05 6.75 -8.23
C ASP A 150 20.73 7.46 -7.89
N ARG A 151 19.65 6.69 -7.83
CA ARG A 151 18.30 7.15 -7.52
C ARG A 151 17.72 6.37 -6.36
N VAL A 152 16.68 6.92 -5.76
CA VAL A 152 15.96 6.28 -4.65
C VAL A 152 14.49 6.19 -4.99
N VAL A 153 13.89 5.01 -4.80
CA VAL A 153 12.44 4.82 -4.90
C VAL A 153 11.79 5.38 -3.63
N VAL A 154 10.94 6.38 -3.80
CA VAL A 154 10.31 7.13 -2.69
C VAL A 154 8.79 7.03 -2.69
N GLY A 155 8.21 6.42 -3.72
CA GLY A 155 6.83 6.02 -3.77
C GLY A 155 6.66 4.87 -4.77
N SER A 156 5.68 4.01 -4.53
CA SER A 156 5.36 2.88 -5.40
C SER A 156 3.86 2.66 -5.43
N LEU A 157 3.36 2.14 -6.54
CA LEU A 157 1.98 1.72 -6.72
C LEU A 157 1.95 0.62 -7.80
N ASP A 158 0.96 -0.25 -7.75
CA ASP A 158 0.65 -1.14 -8.88
C ASP A 158 -0.69 -0.77 -9.49
N LEU A 159 -0.72 -0.71 -10.82
CA LEU A 159 -1.94 -0.66 -11.62
C LEU A 159 -2.18 -2.05 -12.21
N ASN A 160 -3.30 -2.68 -11.85
CA ASN A 160 -3.59 -4.06 -12.20
C ASN A 160 -4.86 -4.14 -13.06
N GLN A 161 -4.76 -4.68 -14.27
CA GLN A 161 -5.92 -5.13 -15.03
C GLN A 161 -6.15 -6.61 -14.72
N CYS A 162 -7.15 -6.90 -13.88
CA CYS A 162 -7.43 -8.26 -13.41
C CYS A 162 -8.59 -8.88 -14.20
N ARG A 163 -8.48 -10.17 -14.54
CA ARG A 163 -9.61 -10.95 -15.08
C ARG A 163 -10.56 -11.40 -13.98
N TRP A 164 -10.03 -11.62 -12.77
CA TRP A 164 -10.80 -12.10 -11.65
C TRP A 164 -10.11 -11.70 -10.33
N LEU A 165 -10.91 -11.34 -9.33
CA LEU A 165 -10.45 -11.05 -7.97
C LEU A 165 -11.22 -11.97 -6.99
N PRO A 166 -10.67 -13.14 -6.62
CA PRO A 166 -11.24 -13.99 -5.57
C PRO A 166 -11.32 -13.20 -4.27
N ASP A 167 -12.39 -13.39 -3.51
CA ASP A 167 -12.53 -12.93 -2.11
C ASP A 167 -12.43 -11.40 -1.89
N GLU A 168 -12.42 -10.63 -2.97
CA GLU A 168 -12.36 -9.18 -2.94
C GLU A 168 -13.72 -8.55 -3.26
N ILE A 169 -13.94 -7.35 -2.71
CA ILE A 169 -15.11 -6.56 -3.05
C ILE A 169 -14.87 -6.03 -4.46
N ALA A 170 -15.47 -6.68 -5.44
CA ALA A 170 -15.38 -6.28 -6.84
C ALA A 170 -16.27 -5.07 -7.12
N GLY A 171 -15.83 -4.22 -8.04
CA GLY A 171 -16.61 -3.10 -8.52
C GLY A 171 -17.73 -3.55 -9.43
N THR A 172 -18.78 -2.75 -9.49
CA THR A 172 -19.95 -2.99 -10.35
C THR A 172 -19.84 -2.28 -11.69
N LYS A 173 -18.86 -1.38 -11.88
CA LYS A 173 -18.67 -0.55 -13.08
C LYS A 173 -17.41 -0.94 -13.87
N PRO A 174 -17.39 -0.79 -15.20
CA PRO A 174 -18.56 -0.48 -16.02
C PRO A 174 -19.56 -1.64 -16.00
N GLU A 175 -20.81 -1.37 -16.36
CA GLU A 175 -21.83 -2.40 -16.53
C GLU A 175 -21.83 -2.88 -18.00
N GLY A 176 -22.02 -4.18 -18.26
CA GLY A 176 -22.16 -4.72 -19.62
C GLY A 176 -21.24 -5.90 -19.96
N ILE A 177 -20.94 -6.08 -21.25
CA ILE A 177 -20.09 -7.16 -21.78
C ILE A 177 -18.65 -6.63 -21.92
N GLY A 178 -17.66 -7.43 -21.51
CA GLY A 178 -16.24 -7.05 -21.60
C GLY A 178 -15.73 -6.16 -20.45
N VAL A 179 -16.48 -6.08 -19.35
CA VAL A 179 -16.19 -5.22 -18.19
C VAL A 179 -14.85 -5.50 -17.53
N ASP A 180 -14.38 -6.75 -17.56
CA ASP A 180 -13.09 -7.13 -16.96
C ASP A 180 -11.90 -6.54 -17.73
N PHE A 181 -12.07 -6.21 -19.01
CA PHE A 181 -11.04 -5.57 -19.82
C PHE A 181 -11.02 -4.06 -19.64
N ALA A 182 -12.13 -3.46 -19.21
CA ALA A 182 -12.28 -2.02 -19.06
C ALA A 182 -11.96 -1.53 -17.64
N ARG A 183 -11.61 -2.45 -16.73
CA ARG A 183 -11.38 -2.16 -15.31
C ARG A 183 -9.92 -2.34 -14.90
N ALA A 184 -9.42 -1.44 -14.07
CA ALA A 184 -8.15 -1.62 -13.38
C ALA A 184 -8.22 -1.28 -11.88
N TYR A 185 -7.33 -1.89 -11.11
CA TYR A 185 -7.24 -1.74 -9.65
C TYR A 185 -5.89 -1.17 -9.26
N LEU A 186 -5.92 -0.16 -8.39
CA LEU A 186 -4.74 0.35 -7.72
C LEU A 186 -4.45 -0.48 -6.47
N SER A 187 -3.19 -0.86 -6.30
CA SER A 187 -2.73 -1.56 -5.11
C SER A 187 -1.34 -1.13 -4.69
N ASN A 188 -0.93 -1.57 -3.50
CA ASN A 188 0.43 -1.35 -2.97
C ASN A 188 0.88 0.12 -3.04
N VAL A 189 -0.08 1.05 -2.94
CA VAL A 189 0.19 2.48 -2.98
C VAL A 189 0.90 2.88 -1.70
N CYS A 190 2.15 3.29 -1.81
CA CYS A 190 2.96 3.75 -0.69
C CYS A 190 3.82 4.95 -1.08
N VAL A 191 4.12 5.78 -0.09
CA VAL A 191 5.09 6.88 -0.18
C VAL A 191 5.95 6.81 1.08
N ALA A 192 7.25 6.99 0.92
CA ALA A 192 8.20 7.11 2.01
C ALA A 192 7.70 8.17 3.02
N LYS A 193 7.66 7.82 4.32
CA LYS A 193 7.09 8.67 5.37
C LYS A 193 7.71 10.07 5.41
N GLU A 194 9.01 10.11 5.15
CA GLU A 194 9.84 11.31 5.09
C GLU A 194 9.39 12.27 3.98
N LEU A 195 8.71 11.77 2.94
CA LEU A 195 8.20 12.53 1.80
C LEU A 195 6.68 12.72 1.80
N HIS A 196 5.99 12.36 2.89
CA HIS A 196 4.57 12.66 3.01
C HIS A 196 4.32 14.17 2.87
N ARG A 197 3.14 14.52 2.35
CA ARG A 197 2.72 15.92 2.11
C ARG A 197 3.56 16.69 1.08
N ASN A 198 4.43 16.02 0.31
CA ASN A 198 5.15 16.62 -0.82
C ASN A 198 4.49 16.40 -2.19
N GLY A 199 3.31 15.76 -2.23
CA GLY A 199 2.53 15.56 -3.45
C GLY A 199 2.88 14.29 -4.25
N VAL A 200 3.79 13.45 -3.75
CA VAL A 200 4.21 12.20 -4.41
C VAL A 200 3.03 11.27 -4.69
N GLY A 201 2.13 11.09 -3.70
CA GLY A 201 0.94 10.27 -3.87
C GLY A 201 0.05 10.74 -5.03
N TYR A 202 -0.20 12.03 -5.15
CA TYR A 202 -0.99 12.57 -6.27
C TYR A 202 -0.31 12.32 -7.62
N LYS A 203 1.01 12.53 -7.69
CA LYS A 203 1.80 12.28 -8.90
C LYS A 203 1.73 10.80 -9.34
N LEU A 204 1.80 9.86 -8.39
CA LEU A 204 1.62 8.43 -8.65
C LEU A 204 0.24 8.12 -9.22
N ILE A 205 -0.83 8.63 -8.59
CA ILE A 205 -2.21 8.42 -9.05
C ILE A 205 -2.46 9.05 -10.43
N ASP A 206 -1.90 10.23 -10.69
CA ASP A 206 -2.06 10.86 -12.02
C ASP A 206 -1.30 10.11 -13.11
N LYS A 207 -0.13 9.52 -12.80
CA LYS A 207 0.56 8.64 -13.75
C LYS A 207 -0.24 7.36 -13.99
N SER A 208 -0.84 6.75 -12.96
CA SER A 208 -1.64 5.53 -13.15
C SER A 208 -2.89 5.76 -14.00
N LYS A 209 -3.57 6.91 -13.86
CA LYS A 209 -4.69 7.28 -14.76
C LYS A 209 -4.27 7.31 -16.23
N ARG A 210 -3.09 7.87 -16.53
CA ARG A 210 -2.57 7.95 -17.90
C ARG A 210 -2.26 6.56 -18.47
N VAL A 211 -1.53 5.74 -17.70
CA VAL A 211 -1.21 4.36 -18.08
C VAL A 211 -2.49 3.54 -18.26
N ALA A 212 -3.47 3.70 -17.37
CA ALA A 212 -4.78 3.06 -17.50
C ALA A 212 -5.52 3.48 -18.78
N GLY A 213 -5.52 4.77 -19.11
CA GLY A 213 -6.10 5.27 -20.37
C GLY A 213 -5.42 4.70 -21.62
N GLU A 214 -4.10 4.55 -21.61
CA GLU A 214 -3.33 3.90 -22.69
C GLU A 214 -3.69 2.41 -22.84
N TRP A 215 -4.16 1.77 -21.77
CA TRP A 215 -4.65 0.39 -21.79
C TRP A 215 -6.11 0.26 -22.21
N GLY A 216 -6.81 1.37 -22.48
CA GLY A 216 -8.24 1.38 -22.77
C GLY A 216 -9.13 1.15 -21.55
N ILE A 217 -8.59 1.34 -20.34
CA ILE A 217 -9.35 1.26 -19.09
C ILE A 217 -10.28 2.46 -18.99
N THR A 218 -11.53 2.22 -18.63
CA THR A 218 -12.54 3.26 -18.38
C THR A 218 -12.82 3.42 -16.90
N ASP A 219 -12.55 2.41 -16.07
CA ASP A 219 -12.94 2.41 -14.66
C ASP A 219 -11.78 1.95 -13.78
N MET A 220 -11.38 2.82 -12.86
CA MET A 220 -10.34 2.55 -11.89
C MET A 220 -10.91 2.34 -10.51
N TYR A 221 -10.33 1.40 -9.77
CA TYR A 221 -10.76 1.01 -8.44
C TYR A 221 -9.62 1.01 -7.43
N VAL A 222 -9.95 1.24 -6.16
CA VAL A 222 -9.00 1.07 -5.05
C VAL A 222 -9.72 0.73 -3.76
N HIS A 223 -9.15 -0.19 -2.98
CA HIS A 223 -9.62 -0.47 -1.62
C HIS A 223 -8.87 0.39 -0.59
N VAL A 224 -9.59 0.90 0.40
CA VAL A 224 -9.01 1.63 1.53
C VAL A 224 -9.71 1.21 2.83
N THR A 225 -8.96 1.08 3.93
CA THR A 225 -9.58 0.83 5.24
C THR A 225 -10.22 2.11 5.79
N VAL A 226 -11.34 1.98 6.51
CA VAL A 226 -12.08 3.14 7.05
C VAL A 226 -11.25 4.06 7.96
N ASP A 227 -10.22 3.53 8.60
CA ASP A 227 -9.32 4.25 9.51
C ASP A 227 -8.13 4.92 8.80
N ASN A 228 -7.89 4.60 7.52
CA ASN A 228 -6.80 5.20 6.75
C ASN A 228 -7.25 6.52 6.09
N GLU A 229 -7.50 7.52 6.92
CA GLU A 229 -7.99 8.84 6.51
C GLU A 229 -7.04 9.54 5.52
N ALA A 230 -5.73 9.33 5.65
CA ALA A 230 -4.75 9.90 4.73
C ALA A 230 -4.91 9.35 3.31
N ALA A 231 -5.01 8.03 3.15
CA ALA A 231 -5.23 7.41 1.85
C ALA A 231 -6.63 7.74 1.30
N LYS A 232 -7.67 7.70 2.14
CA LYS A 232 -9.02 8.10 1.74
C LYS A 232 -9.04 9.54 1.21
N SER A 233 -8.39 10.48 1.91
CA SER A 233 -8.29 11.87 1.45
C SER A 233 -7.51 11.99 0.14
N LEU A 234 -6.41 11.25 -0.03
CA LEU A 234 -5.64 11.20 -1.28
C LEU A 234 -6.51 10.77 -2.45
N TYR A 235 -7.23 9.66 -2.34
CA TYR A 235 -8.05 9.12 -3.43
C TYR A 235 -9.24 10.03 -3.76
N MET A 236 -9.96 10.51 -2.74
CA MET A 236 -11.10 11.42 -2.93
C MET A 236 -10.67 12.73 -3.63
N LYS A 237 -9.55 13.32 -3.20
CA LYS A 237 -8.99 14.52 -3.87
C LYS A 237 -8.41 14.24 -5.25
N SER A 238 -8.14 12.97 -5.56
CA SER A 238 -7.72 12.53 -6.89
C SER A 238 -8.92 12.20 -7.80
N GLY A 239 -10.16 12.39 -7.34
CA GLY A 239 -11.39 12.21 -8.11
C GLY A 239 -12.12 10.89 -7.86
N PHE A 240 -11.63 10.01 -6.98
CA PHE A 240 -12.34 8.78 -6.65
C PHE A 240 -13.55 9.07 -5.77
N GLU A 241 -14.62 8.31 -5.96
CA GLU A 241 -15.83 8.35 -5.15
C GLU A 241 -16.03 6.98 -4.48
N GLN A 242 -16.73 6.95 -3.34
CA GLN A 242 -17.02 5.68 -2.69
C GLN A 242 -18.16 4.97 -3.41
N GLU A 243 -17.89 3.77 -3.94
CA GLU A 243 -18.92 2.95 -4.59
C GLU A 243 -19.63 2.06 -3.57
N THR A 244 -18.85 1.32 -2.76
CA THR A 244 -19.40 0.37 -1.78
C THR A 244 -18.48 0.20 -0.59
N ALA A 245 -18.95 -0.54 0.41
CA ALA A 245 -18.22 -0.87 1.61
C ALA A 245 -18.42 -2.34 1.96
N GLU A 246 -17.40 -2.95 2.53
CA GLU A 246 -17.47 -4.28 3.10
C GLU A 246 -18.59 -4.36 4.16
N PRO A 247 -19.37 -5.44 4.24
CA PRO A 247 -20.28 -5.61 5.36
C PRO A 247 -19.55 -5.52 6.71
N ALA A 248 -20.01 -4.65 7.61
CA ALA A 248 -19.34 -4.41 8.89
C ALA A 248 -19.20 -5.68 9.76
N TRP A 249 -20.13 -6.63 9.63
CA TRP A 249 -20.05 -7.91 10.35
C TRP A 249 -18.88 -8.78 9.85
N GLN A 250 -18.59 -8.76 8.54
CA GLN A 250 -17.48 -9.52 7.94
C GLN A 250 -16.14 -8.96 8.42
N ALA A 251 -15.99 -7.63 8.43
CA ALA A 251 -14.81 -6.97 8.96
C ALA A 251 -14.56 -7.29 10.45
N ARG A 252 -15.62 -7.27 11.26
CA ARG A 252 -15.56 -7.66 12.69
C ARG A 252 -15.17 -9.12 12.87
N TYR A 253 -15.74 -10.02 12.08
CA TYR A 253 -15.39 -11.44 12.12
C TYR A 253 -13.91 -11.69 11.78
N LEU A 254 -13.38 -10.95 10.80
CA LEU A 254 -11.96 -11.00 10.39
C LEU A 254 -11.02 -10.18 11.30
N ASN A 255 -11.54 -9.58 12.39
CA ASN A 255 -10.79 -8.74 13.32
C ASN A 255 -9.91 -7.69 12.63
N ARG A 256 -10.45 -7.04 11.59
CA ARG A 256 -9.75 -5.98 10.85
C ARG A 256 -10.67 -4.80 10.55
N PRO A 257 -10.11 -3.59 10.31
CA PRO A 257 -10.90 -2.45 9.86
C PRO A 257 -11.71 -2.79 8.60
N GLN A 258 -12.92 -2.24 8.53
CA GLN A 258 -13.80 -2.35 7.37
C GLN A 258 -13.12 -1.73 6.13
N ARG A 259 -13.25 -2.38 4.98
CA ARG A 259 -12.76 -1.86 3.70
C ARG A 259 -13.85 -1.09 2.97
N LEU A 260 -13.46 0.02 2.36
CA LEU A 260 -14.23 0.79 1.39
C LEU A 260 -13.67 0.49 0.00
N LEU A 261 -14.55 0.35 -0.98
CA LEU A 261 -14.18 0.31 -2.39
C LEU A 261 -14.48 1.68 -3.00
N LEU A 262 -13.43 2.33 -3.50
CA LEU A 262 -13.54 3.60 -4.21
C LEU A 262 -13.37 3.37 -5.71
N TRP A 263 -14.02 4.23 -6.50
CA TRP A 263 -14.13 4.13 -7.95
C TRP A 263 -13.89 5.48 -8.62
N LEU A 264 -13.32 5.47 -9.82
CA LEU A 264 -13.16 6.63 -10.70
C LEU A 264 -13.43 6.22 -12.14
N ALA A 265 -14.34 6.94 -12.81
CA ALA A 265 -14.45 6.91 -14.27
C ALA A 265 -13.30 7.71 -14.90
N LEU A 266 -12.61 7.12 -15.87
CA LEU A 266 -11.66 7.80 -16.72
C LEU A 266 -12.38 8.41 -17.94
N PRO A 267 -11.97 9.62 -18.37
CA PRO A 267 -12.50 10.20 -19.59
C PRO A 267 -12.13 9.31 -20.77
N THR A 268 -13.10 8.97 -21.61
CA THR A 268 -12.86 8.25 -22.85
C THR A 268 -12.08 9.17 -23.79
N SER A 269 -10.83 8.84 -24.09
CA SER A 269 -10.11 9.54 -25.16
C SER A 269 -10.92 9.36 -26.45
N PRO A 270 -11.33 10.44 -27.14
CA PRO A 270 -11.98 10.29 -28.43
C PRO A 270 -11.04 9.53 -29.34
N ILE A 271 -11.53 8.43 -29.92
CA ILE A 271 -10.80 7.68 -30.95
C ILE A 271 -10.46 8.70 -32.03
N MET A 272 -9.18 9.08 -32.13
CA MET A 272 -8.70 9.78 -33.32
C MET A 272 -8.90 8.81 -34.47
N SER A 273 -9.95 9.05 -35.25
CA SER A 273 -10.16 8.39 -36.53
C SER A 273 -8.92 8.69 -37.38
N MET A 274 -8.20 7.64 -37.76
CA MET A 274 -7.22 7.69 -38.84
C MET A 274 -7.94 7.89 -40.18
#